data_AF-A0A7J4L9U1-F1
#
_entry.id   AF-A0A7J4L9U1-F1
#
_cell.length_a   1.000
_cell.length_b   1.000
_cell.length_c   1.000
_cell.angle_alpha   90.00
_cell.angle_beta   90.00
_cell.angle_gamma   90.00
#
_symmetry.space_group_name_H-M   'P 1'
#
loop_
_entity.id
_entity.type
_entity.pdbx_description
1 polymer ?
#
loop_
_entity_poly.entity_id
_entity_poly.type
_entity_poly.pdbx_seq_one_letter_code
_entity_poly.pdbx_strand_id
1 'polypeptide(L)'
;MKVHPRETYADVILSLINIKLSKILPEVIAEEPRRKAALERITKETQISLDLAVDGVGKSEISTPIGFLTHMLENFAKHGLFDLRINANGDLYVDQHHLVEDLGIALGQAFKKALGDKKGINRAGFFAFPMDDCLSIVSLDINGRPASLFKTEFEESSCGKLDTCNVKSFFSGFSIGLGANVIVITPILGDIHHQIESIFKAFGKAMKMACSKDKRALKEIPSTKGLIEI
;
A
#
# COMPACT_ATOMS: atom_id res chain seq x y z
N MET A 1 44.47 -18.17 -10.15
CA MET A 1 44.40 -18.66 -8.75
C MET A 1 42.96 -18.67 -8.32
N LYS A 2 42.30 -19.84 -8.24
CA LYS A 2 40.92 -19.96 -7.72
C LYS A 2 41.01 -20.15 -6.21
N VAL A 3 40.40 -19.26 -5.45
CA VAL A 3 40.28 -19.35 -3.99
C VAL A 3 39.12 -20.31 -3.69
N HIS A 4 39.39 -21.44 -3.03
CA HIS A 4 38.33 -22.30 -2.50
C HIS A 4 37.66 -21.60 -1.29
N PRO A 5 36.33 -21.68 -1.14
CA PRO A 5 35.67 -21.14 0.05
C PRO A 5 36.14 -21.95 1.26
N ARG A 6 36.56 -21.25 2.33
CA ARG A 6 36.82 -21.90 3.62
C ARG A 6 35.48 -22.37 4.18
N GLU A 7 35.33 -23.69 4.33
CA GLU A 7 34.25 -24.27 5.13
C GLU A 7 34.24 -23.59 6.50
N THR A 8 33.06 -23.18 6.95
CA THR A 8 32.94 -22.53 8.25
C THR A 8 32.98 -23.58 9.35
N TYR A 9 33.37 -23.18 10.57
CA TYR A 9 33.35 -24.09 11.73
C TYR A 9 31.97 -24.73 11.97
N ALA A 10 30.88 -24.07 11.54
CA ALA A 10 29.54 -24.63 11.58
C ALA A 10 29.36 -25.84 10.66
N ASP A 11 29.97 -25.83 9.47
CA ASP A 11 29.86 -26.90 8.48
C ASP A 11 30.55 -28.19 8.97
N VAL A 12 31.70 -28.04 9.62
CA VAL A 12 32.46 -29.16 10.22
C VAL A 12 31.69 -29.77 11.39
N ILE A 13 31.13 -28.94 12.28
CA ILE A 13 30.34 -29.41 13.42
C ILE A 13 29.08 -30.14 12.96
N LEU A 14 28.39 -29.65 11.92
CA LEU A 14 27.19 -30.30 11.37
C LEU A 14 27.51 -31.64 10.71
N SER A 15 28.69 -31.79 10.08
CA SER A 15 29.12 -33.06 9.48
C SER A 15 29.40 -34.16 10.51
N LEU A 16 29.86 -33.79 11.71
CA LEU A 16 30.24 -34.73 12.76
C LEU A 16 29.06 -35.31 13.55
N ILE A 17 27.89 -34.65 13.53
CA ILE A 17 26.74 -35.07 14.36
C ILE A 17 25.72 -35.89 13.55
N ASN A 18 25.90 -36.07 12.23
CA ASN A 18 24.99 -36.81 11.35
C ASN A 18 23.51 -36.36 11.47
N ILE A 19 23.30 -35.10 11.88
CA ILE A 19 21.97 -34.52 11.99
C ILE A 19 21.71 -33.74 10.69
N LYS A 20 20.73 -34.21 9.90
CA LYS A 20 20.18 -33.38 8.83
C LYS A 20 19.67 -32.08 9.46
N LEU A 21 20.08 -30.93 8.91
CA LEU A 21 19.58 -29.59 9.30
C LEU A 21 18.06 -29.54 9.46
N SER A 22 17.34 -30.34 8.66
CA SER A 22 15.89 -30.52 8.71
C SER A 22 15.34 -31.08 10.03
N LYS A 23 16.17 -31.61 10.94
CA LYS A 23 15.77 -32.15 12.25
C LYS A 23 16.04 -31.20 13.42
N ILE A 24 16.87 -30.17 13.23
CA ILE A 24 17.24 -29.18 14.30
C ILE A 24 16.45 -27.89 14.16
N LEU A 25 15.86 -27.62 13.00
CA LEU A 25 14.93 -26.51 12.81
C LEU A 25 13.49 -27.03 13.05
N PRO A 26 12.92 -26.92 14.27
CA PRO A 26 11.48 -27.04 14.40
C PRO A 26 10.86 -25.89 13.61
N GLU A 27 10.03 -26.22 12.62
CA GLU A 27 8.96 -25.36 12.10
C GLU A 27 9.29 -23.86 11.96
N VAL A 28 10.20 -23.48 11.05
CA VAL A 28 10.30 -22.09 10.58
C VAL A 28 10.28 -22.09 9.06
N ILE A 29 9.08 -22.28 8.51
CA ILE A 29 8.42 -21.53 7.44
C ILE A 29 7.05 -22.21 7.33
N ALA A 30 6.20 -22.05 8.34
CA ALA A 30 4.80 -21.89 7.97
C ALA A 30 4.79 -20.51 7.32
N GLU A 31 4.69 -20.43 5.98
CA GLU A 31 4.38 -19.16 5.33
C GLU A 31 3.10 -18.67 6.01
N GLU A 32 3.20 -17.60 6.82
CA GLU A 32 1.98 -16.96 7.32
C GLU A 32 1.06 -16.73 6.12
N PRO A 33 -0.25 -17.00 6.24
CA PRO A 33 -1.17 -16.82 5.13
C PRO A 33 -1.00 -15.40 4.62
N ARG A 34 -0.41 -15.27 3.43
CA ARG A 34 -0.03 -13.98 2.86
C ARG A 34 -1.29 -13.12 2.86
N ARG A 35 -1.26 -11.99 3.57
CA ARG A 35 -2.39 -11.06 3.63
C ARG A 35 -2.69 -10.58 2.22
N LYS A 36 -3.70 -11.20 1.62
CA LYS A 36 -4.02 -11.10 0.20
C LYS A 36 -5.50 -10.93 -0.01
N ALA A 37 -5.85 -10.22 -1.07
CA ALA A 37 -7.21 -10.07 -1.51
C ALA A 37 -7.26 -9.95 -3.03
N ALA A 38 -8.24 -10.63 -3.62
CA ALA A 38 -8.72 -10.35 -4.95
C ALA A 38 -10.08 -9.64 -4.85
N LEU A 39 -10.30 -8.68 -5.74
CA LEU A 39 -11.51 -7.88 -5.82
C LEU A 39 -11.87 -7.62 -7.29
N GLU A 40 -13.16 -7.73 -7.59
CA GLU A 40 -13.74 -7.32 -8.85
C GLU A 40 -14.91 -6.39 -8.53
N ARG A 41 -14.91 -5.20 -9.14
CA ARG A 41 -15.93 -4.17 -8.97
C ARG A 41 -16.38 -3.71 -10.35
N ILE A 42 -17.65 -3.94 -10.67
CA ILE A 42 -18.25 -3.59 -11.95
C ILE A 42 -19.47 -2.72 -11.68
N THR A 43 -19.49 -1.54 -12.30
CA THR A 43 -20.65 -0.64 -12.33
C THR A 43 -21.00 -0.32 -13.78
N LYS A 44 -21.94 0.60 -13.99
CA LYS A 44 -22.23 1.14 -15.33
C LYS A 44 -21.16 2.12 -15.82
N GLU A 45 -20.33 2.63 -14.92
CA GLU A 45 -19.33 3.67 -15.17
C GLU A 45 -17.92 3.08 -15.24
N THR A 46 -17.61 2.07 -14.40
CA THR A 46 -16.27 1.52 -14.25
C THR A 46 -16.24 -0.01 -14.17
N GLN A 47 -15.12 -0.58 -14.61
CA GLN A 47 -14.78 -1.98 -14.44
C GLN A 47 -13.36 -2.09 -13.89
N ILE A 48 -13.24 -2.63 -12.69
CA ILE A 48 -11.98 -2.69 -11.94
C ILE A 48 -11.76 -4.11 -11.43
N SER A 49 -10.64 -4.71 -11.79
CA SER A 49 -10.12 -5.94 -11.19
C SER A 49 -8.78 -5.67 -10.50
N LEU A 50 -8.61 -6.25 -9.32
CA LEU A 50 -7.48 -5.97 -8.45
C LEU A 50 -7.07 -7.21 -7.64
N ASP A 51 -5.78 -7.52 -7.68
CA ASP A 51 -5.12 -8.46 -6.77
C ASP A 51 -4.10 -7.72 -5.90
N LEU A 52 -4.16 -7.93 -4.60
CA LEU A 52 -3.27 -7.31 -3.62
C LEU A 52 -2.60 -8.39 -2.76
N ALA A 53 -1.30 -8.25 -2.52
CA ALA A 53 -0.60 -8.82 -1.39
C ALA A 53 0.05 -7.73 -0.54
N VAL A 54 -0.38 -7.63 0.72
CA VAL A 54 0.13 -6.65 1.70
C VAL A 54 1.57 -6.97 2.10
N ASP A 55 1.90 -8.26 2.24
CA ASP A 55 3.24 -8.75 2.56
C ASP A 55 4.01 -9.09 1.28
N GLY A 56 4.12 -8.12 0.37
CA GLY A 56 4.78 -8.26 -0.92
C GLY A 56 6.25 -7.83 -0.91
N VAL A 57 6.78 -7.62 -2.12
CA VAL A 57 8.12 -7.08 -2.36
C VAL A 57 8.09 -5.83 -3.26
N GLY A 58 6.89 -5.32 -3.57
CA GLY A 58 6.69 -4.12 -4.38
C GLY A 58 6.61 -4.41 -5.88
N LYS A 59 6.12 -5.59 -6.28
CA LYS A 59 5.85 -5.90 -7.70
C LYS A 59 4.53 -5.30 -8.14
N SER A 60 4.49 -4.68 -9.31
CA SER A 60 3.27 -4.09 -9.84
C SER A 60 3.03 -4.46 -11.31
N GLU A 61 1.79 -4.79 -11.64
CA GLU A 61 1.27 -4.92 -13.01
C GLU A 61 -0.04 -4.13 -13.08
N ILE A 62 0.04 -2.87 -13.50
CA ILE A 62 -1.05 -1.90 -13.39
C ILE A 62 -1.38 -1.37 -14.78
N SER A 63 -2.65 -1.46 -15.15
CA SER A 63 -3.17 -0.96 -16.41
C SER A 63 -4.39 -0.10 -16.15
N THR A 64 -4.27 1.20 -16.40
CA THR A 64 -5.39 2.14 -16.47
C THR A 64 -5.25 2.99 -17.74
N PRO A 65 -6.34 3.56 -18.28
CA PRO A 65 -6.25 4.47 -19.40
C PRO A 65 -5.59 5.83 -19.06
N ILE A 66 -5.28 6.09 -17.78
CA ILE A 66 -4.62 7.32 -17.30
C ILE A 66 -3.18 6.98 -16.90
N GLY A 67 -2.23 7.21 -17.82
CA GLY A 67 -0.83 6.82 -17.63
C GLY A 67 -0.19 7.41 -16.36
N PHE A 68 -0.50 8.67 -16.01
CA PHE A 68 0.04 9.28 -14.80
C PHE A 68 -0.48 8.61 -13.52
N LEU A 69 -1.77 8.22 -13.48
CA LEU A 69 -2.35 7.45 -12.39
C LEU A 69 -1.70 6.06 -12.26
N THR A 70 -1.46 5.39 -13.39
CA THR A 70 -0.72 4.11 -13.41
C THR A 70 0.64 4.28 -12.73
N HIS A 71 1.39 5.30 -13.12
CA HIS A 71 2.70 5.60 -12.53
C HIS A 71 2.62 5.89 -11.02
N MET A 72 1.60 6.63 -10.56
CA MET A 72 1.40 6.91 -9.13
C MET A 72 1.13 5.63 -8.32
N LEU A 73 0.36 4.68 -8.86
CA LEU A 73 0.08 3.42 -8.17
C LEU A 73 1.27 2.46 -8.17
N GLU A 74 2.12 2.49 -9.20
CA GLU A 74 3.40 1.79 -9.21
C GLU A 74 4.33 2.32 -8.10
N ASN A 75 4.42 3.65 -7.95
CA ASN A 75 5.16 4.28 -6.86
C ASN A 75 4.59 3.87 -5.49
N PHE A 76 3.27 3.86 -5.32
CA PHE A 76 2.63 3.37 -4.11
C PHE A 76 3.02 1.92 -3.79
N ALA A 77 2.90 1.02 -4.76
CA ALA A 77 3.25 -0.40 -4.61
C ALA A 77 4.74 -0.57 -4.25
N LYS A 78 5.62 0.12 -4.97
CA LYS A 78 7.07 0.05 -4.76
C LYS A 78 7.48 0.54 -3.37
N HIS A 79 6.96 1.68 -2.94
CA HIS A 79 7.34 2.30 -1.67
C HIS A 79 6.69 1.61 -0.46
N GLY A 80 5.51 1.01 -0.67
CA GLY A 80 4.80 0.20 0.32
C GLY A 80 5.27 -1.25 0.43
N LEU A 81 6.01 -1.76 -0.57
CA LEU A 81 6.30 -3.18 -0.78
C LEU A 81 5.03 -4.04 -0.94
N PHE A 82 4.01 -3.47 -1.58
CA PHE A 82 2.79 -4.21 -1.90
C PHE A 82 2.95 -4.86 -3.27
N ASP A 83 2.58 -6.14 -3.38
CA ASP A 83 2.42 -6.72 -4.71
C ASP A 83 1.01 -6.40 -5.21
N LEU A 84 0.92 -5.73 -6.35
CA LEU A 84 -0.33 -5.13 -6.83
C LEU A 84 -0.55 -5.43 -8.31
N ARG A 85 -1.68 -6.05 -8.63
CA ARG A 85 -2.16 -6.20 -10.01
C ARG A 85 -3.46 -5.44 -10.14
N ILE A 86 -3.57 -4.55 -11.11
CA ILE A 86 -4.78 -3.74 -11.35
C ILE A 86 -5.06 -3.69 -12.84
N ASN A 87 -6.31 -3.95 -13.22
CA ASN A 87 -6.84 -3.56 -14.52
C ASN A 87 -8.10 -2.73 -14.28
N ALA A 88 -8.09 -1.48 -14.72
CA ALA A 88 -9.18 -0.55 -14.48
C ALA A 88 -9.54 0.21 -15.76
N ASN A 89 -10.82 0.19 -16.12
CA ASN A 89 -11.39 0.95 -17.21
C ASN A 89 -12.60 1.73 -16.71
N GLY A 90 -12.89 2.85 -17.36
CA GLY A 90 -14.02 3.71 -17.00
C GLY A 90 -14.48 4.59 -18.15
N ASP A 91 -15.56 5.32 -17.91
CA ASP A 91 -16.28 6.20 -18.81
C ASP A 91 -15.57 7.54 -19.08
N LEU A 92 -14.32 7.48 -19.57
CA LEU A 92 -13.50 8.67 -19.86
C LEU A 92 -14.08 9.67 -20.88
N TYR A 93 -15.17 9.31 -21.55
CA TYR A 93 -15.92 10.25 -22.41
C TYR A 93 -16.76 11.25 -21.59
N VAL A 94 -17.05 10.94 -20.32
CA VAL A 94 -17.66 11.86 -19.35
C VAL A 94 -16.55 12.69 -18.73
N ASP A 95 -15.74 12.07 -17.87
CA ASP A 95 -14.50 12.57 -17.31
C ASP A 95 -13.71 11.41 -16.66
N GLN A 96 -12.65 11.73 -15.92
CA GLN A 96 -11.84 10.74 -15.18
C GLN A 96 -12.31 10.48 -13.73
N HIS A 97 -13.34 11.18 -13.24
CA HIS A 97 -13.71 11.20 -11.83
C HIS A 97 -14.13 9.83 -11.33
N HIS A 98 -15.09 9.18 -12.00
CA HIS A 98 -15.60 7.87 -11.61
C HIS A 98 -14.49 6.84 -11.55
N LEU A 99 -13.63 6.79 -12.58
CA LEU A 99 -12.51 5.86 -12.63
C LEU A 99 -11.54 6.05 -11.46
N VAL A 100 -11.13 7.29 -11.19
CA VAL A 100 -10.12 7.58 -10.16
C VAL A 100 -10.69 7.34 -8.76
N GLU A 101 -11.93 7.75 -8.50
CA GLU A 101 -12.61 7.51 -7.22
C GLU A 101 -12.83 6.02 -6.97
N ASP A 102 -13.41 5.31 -7.94
CA ASP A 102 -13.72 3.89 -7.81
C ASP A 102 -12.47 3.03 -7.67
N LEU A 103 -11.37 3.44 -8.27
CA LEU A 103 -10.08 2.79 -8.08
C LEU A 103 -9.56 2.98 -6.65
N GLY A 104 -9.74 4.18 -6.08
CA GLY A 104 -9.50 4.43 -4.66
C GLY A 104 -10.34 3.50 -3.77
N ILE A 105 -11.65 3.44 -4.02
CA ILE A 105 -12.59 2.57 -3.27
C ILE A 105 -12.17 1.11 -3.37
N ALA A 106 -11.93 0.60 -4.58
CA ALA A 106 -11.55 -0.79 -4.83
C ALA A 106 -10.24 -1.15 -4.13
N LEU A 107 -9.23 -0.28 -4.18
CA LEU A 107 -7.96 -0.48 -3.49
C LEU A 107 -8.16 -0.51 -1.96
N GLY A 108 -8.93 0.42 -1.42
CA GLY A 108 -9.25 0.46 0.01
C GLY A 108 -9.96 -0.83 0.47
N GLN A 109 -10.96 -1.29 -0.29
CA GLN A 109 -11.69 -2.54 -0.03
C GLN A 109 -10.77 -3.77 -0.08
N ALA A 110 -9.83 -3.80 -1.02
CA ALA A 110 -8.84 -4.88 -1.11
C ALA A 110 -7.93 -4.92 0.13
N PHE A 111 -7.44 -3.77 0.61
CA PHE A 111 -6.71 -3.71 1.89
C PHE A 111 -7.58 -4.15 3.06
N LYS A 112 -8.84 -3.68 3.13
CA LYS A 112 -9.79 -4.07 4.19
C LYS A 112 -9.95 -5.59 4.26
N LYS A 113 -10.15 -6.23 3.10
CA LYS A 113 -10.29 -7.68 2.96
C LYS A 113 -8.98 -8.41 3.31
N ALA A 114 -7.84 -7.93 2.81
CA ALA A 114 -6.53 -8.56 3.04
C ALA A 114 -6.08 -8.49 4.51
N LEU A 115 -6.48 -7.44 5.24
CA LEU A 115 -6.12 -7.23 6.65
C LEU A 115 -7.01 -8.00 7.64
N GLY A 116 -8.18 -8.49 7.22
CA GLY A 116 -9.05 -9.33 8.03
C GLY A 116 -9.44 -8.71 9.37
N ASP A 117 -9.13 -9.42 10.46
CA ASP A 117 -9.44 -9.00 11.84
C ASP A 117 -8.52 -7.90 12.39
N LYS A 118 -7.52 -7.48 11.61
CA LYS A 118 -6.58 -6.38 11.91
C LYS A 118 -5.81 -6.61 13.22
N LYS A 119 -5.69 -7.85 13.70
CA LYS A 119 -4.87 -8.14 14.89
C LYS A 119 -3.39 -7.97 14.60
N GLY A 120 -2.70 -7.38 15.57
CA GLY A 120 -1.26 -7.23 15.59
C GLY A 120 -0.68 -6.27 14.58
N ILE A 121 -1.49 -5.50 13.84
CA ILE A 121 -0.97 -4.42 12.99
C ILE A 121 -0.71 -3.16 13.82
N ASN A 122 0.13 -2.26 13.33
CA ASN A 122 0.34 -0.95 13.95
C ASN A 122 -0.90 -0.06 13.89
N ARG A 123 -1.83 -0.33 12.95
CA ARG A 123 -3.10 0.36 12.70
C ARG A 123 -2.94 1.79 12.17
N ALA A 124 -2.11 2.60 12.80
CA ALA A 124 -1.76 3.93 12.34
C ALA A 124 -0.39 3.92 11.65
N GLY A 125 -0.23 4.80 10.66
CA GLY A 125 1.02 4.98 9.97
C GLY A 125 1.11 6.38 9.38
N PHE A 126 2.33 6.90 9.31
CA PHE A 126 2.59 8.18 8.68
C PHE A 126 3.94 8.16 8.00
N PHE A 127 4.13 9.06 7.03
CA PHE A 127 5.43 9.31 6.44
C PHE A 127 5.49 10.73 5.87
N ALA A 128 6.65 11.37 6.01
CA ALA A 128 6.98 12.60 5.31
C ALA A 128 7.99 12.26 4.21
N PHE A 129 7.62 12.49 2.96
CA PHE A 129 8.45 12.15 1.80
C PHE A 129 8.86 13.45 1.09
N PRO A 130 10.17 13.76 0.99
CA PRO A 130 10.63 14.84 0.13
C PRO A 130 10.77 14.36 -1.32
N MET A 131 10.49 15.24 -2.27
CA MET A 131 10.84 15.03 -3.67
C MET A 131 11.28 16.35 -4.27
N ASP A 132 12.58 16.45 -4.55
CA ASP A 132 13.25 17.63 -5.07
C ASP A 132 12.87 18.92 -4.32
N ASP A 133 11.97 19.71 -4.89
CA ASP A 133 11.51 21.02 -4.41
C ASP A 133 10.26 20.96 -3.51
N CYS A 134 9.70 19.77 -3.25
CA CYS A 134 8.49 19.61 -2.44
C CYS A 134 8.64 18.63 -1.25
N LEU A 135 7.70 18.72 -0.31
CA LEU A 135 7.58 17.81 0.83
C LEU A 135 6.10 17.48 1.06
N SER A 136 5.75 16.21 1.01
CA SER A 136 4.39 15.73 1.30
C SER A 136 4.37 14.83 2.52
N ILE A 137 3.28 14.91 3.28
CA ILE A 137 3.05 14.12 4.49
C ILE A 137 1.71 13.41 4.31
N VAL A 138 1.75 12.09 4.46
CA VAL A 138 0.54 11.25 4.50
C VAL A 138 0.48 10.56 5.85
N SER A 139 -0.67 10.65 6.51
CA SER A 139 -0.96 9.99 7.78
C SER A 139 -2.30 9.28 7.69
N LEU A 140 -2.41 8.08 8.24
CA LEU A 140 -3.64 7.30 8.22
C LEU A 140 -3.83 6.44 9.47
N ASP A 141 -5.10 6.14 9.77
CA ASP A 141 -5.53 5.28 10.88
C ASP A 141 -6.61 4.30 10.41
N ILE A 142 -6.29 3.01 10.38
CA ILE A 142 -7.19 1.91 9.97
C ILE A 142 -8.13 1.59 11.13
N ASN A 143 -9.11 2.48 11.36
CA ASN A 143 -9.93 2.48 12.57
C ASN A 143 -11.42 2.16 12.36
N GLY A 144 -11.80 1.79 11.14
CA GLY A 144 -13.17 1.48 10.74
C GLY A 144 -14.02 2.71 10.39
N ARG A 145 -13.50 3.94 10.53
CA ARG A 145 -14.24 5.18 10.30
C ARG A 145 -13.65 5.95 9.12
N PRO A 146 -14.39 6.08 8.01
CA PRO A 146 -13.91 6.83 6.87
C PRO A 146 -13.93 8.33 7.18
N ALA A 147 -12.80 8.99 6.97
CA ALA A 147 -12.69 10.44 6.94
C ALA A 147 -11.39 10.82 6.22
N SER A 148 -11.50 11.70 5.22
CA SER A 148 -10.38 12.15 4.41
C SER A 148 -10.19 13.65 4.56
N LEU A 149 -8.95 14.08 4.82
CA LEU A 149 -8.54 15.48 4.75
C LEU A 149 -7.41 15.59 3.74
N PHE A 150 -7.69 16.25 2.62
CA PHE A 150 -6.70 16.55 1.58
C PHE A 150 -6.45 18.05 1.56
N LYS A 151 -5.30 18.47 2.08
CA LYS A 151 -4.86 19.87 2.17
C LYS A 151 -3.53 20.04 1.44
N THR A 152 -3.60 19.94 0.12
CA THR A 152 -2.52 20.26 -0.81
C THR A 152 -3.11 21.16 -1.90
N GLU A 153 -2.39 22.22 -2.24
CA GLU A 153 -2.74 23.12 -3.33
C GLU A 153 -1.91 22.74 -4.56
N PHE A 154 -2.55 22.79 -5.72
CA PHE A 154 -1.90 22.54 -7.00
C PHE A 154 -2.06 23.80 -7.85
N GLU A 155 -0.96 24.29 -8.44
CA GLU A 155 -0.99 25.48 -9.29
C GLU A 155 -1.65 25.14 -10.64
N GLU A 156 -1.42 23.94 -11.16
CA GLU A 156 -2.02 23.43 -12.39
C GLU A 156 -3.26 22.56 -12.12
N SER A 157 -4.17 22.56 -13.10
CA SER A 157 -5.38 21.73 -13.08
C SER A 157 -5.13 20.26 -13.45
N SER A 158 -3.96 19.94 -14.02
CA SER A 158 -3.63 18.59 -14.46
C SER A 158 -2.11 18.35 -14.47
N CYS A 159 -1.71 17.09 -14.30
CA CYS A 159 -0.35 16.61 -14.52
C CYS A 159 -0.40 15.40 -15.46
N GLY A 160 0.18 15.54 -16.65
CA GLY A 160 0.01 14.57 -17.73
C GLY A 160 -1.46 14.48 -18.17
N LYS A 161 -2.08 13.30 -17.99
CA LYS A 161 -3.52 13.07 -18.27
C LYS A 161 -4.37 12.95 -17.01
N LEU A 162 -3.83 13.30 -15.84
CA LEU A 162 -4.56 13.24 -14.58
C LEU A 162 -4.92 14.65 -14.11
N ASP A 163 -6.21 14.95 -14.05
CA ASP A 163 -6.68 16.18 -13.41
C ASP A 163 -6.45 16.12 -11.89
N THR A 164 -5.98 17.22 -11.34
CA THR A 164 -5.41 17.29 -9.98
C THR A 164 -6.47 17.21 -8.90
N CYS A 165 -7.69 17.65 -9.21
CA CYS A 165 -8.86 17.49 -8.34
C CYS A 165 -9.14 16.00 -8.03
N ASN A 166 -8.81 15.09 -8.94
CA ASN A 166 -9.08 13.68 -8.77
C ASN A 166 -8.06 12.96 -7.88
N VAL A 167 -6.90 13.56 -7.60
CA VAL A 167 -5.99 13.06 -6.55
C VAL A 167 -6.71 13.05 -5.20
N LYS A 168 -7.46 14.12 -4.88
CA LYS A 168 -8.31 14.18 -3.68
C LYS A 168 -9.43 13.14 -3.72
N SER A 169 -10.08 12.94 -4.88
CA SER A 169 -11.13 11.94 -5.05
C SER A 169 -10.61 10.53 -4.78
N PHE A 170 -9.41 10.19 -5.27
CA PHE A 170 -8.75 8.91 -5.00
C PHE A 170 -8.60 8.64 -3.49
N PHE A 171 -8.05 9.60 -2.73
CA PHE A 171 -7.86 9.42 -1.28
C PHE A 171 -9.18 9.37 -0.50
N SER A 172 -10.19 10.09 -0.97
CA SER A 172 -11.54 10.05 -0.39
C SER A 172 -12.18 8.68 -0.62
N GLY A 173 -12.12 8.17 -1.85
CA GLY A 173 -12.53 6.81 -2.19
C GLY A 173 -11.78 5.74 -1.40
N PHE A 174 -10.45 5.86 -1.29
CA PHE A 174 -9.62 4.94 -0.50
C PHE A 174 -10.01 4.92 0.98
N SER A 175 -10.23 6.09 1.57
CA SER A 175 -10.71 6.24 2.95
C SER A 175 -12.04 5.51 3.17
N ILE A 176 -12.99 5.66 2.24
CA ILE A 176 -14.29 4.96 2.24
C ILE A 176 -14.08 3.45 2.12
N GLY A 177 -13.33 3.00 1.12
CA GLY A 177 -13.13 1.59 0.83
C GLY A 177 -12.46 0.83 1.98
N LEU A 178 -11.47 1.45 2.62
CA LEU A 178 -10.75 0.84 3.75
C LEU A 178 -11.50 1.00 5.08
N GLY A 179 -12.33 2.04 5.22
CA GLY A 179 -12.84 2.48 6.52
C GLY A 179 -11.69 3.03 7.38
N ALA A 180 -10.98 4.04 6.87
CA ALA A 180 -9.82 4.62 7.55
C ALA A 180 -9.86 6.14 7.52
N ASN A 181 -9.27 6.76 8.54
CA ASN A 181 -8.91 8.17 8.45
C ASN A 181 -7.68 8.32 7.56
N VAL A 182 -7.68 9.27 6.62
CA VAL A 182 -6.55 9.58 5.75
C VAL A 182 -6.35 11.09 5.72
N ILE A 183 -5.13 11.54 5.96
CA ILE A 183 -4.74 12.94 5.92
C ILE A 183 -3.56 13.08 4.96
N VAL A 184 -3.69 13.98 4.00
CA VAL A 184 -2.65 14.34 3.04
C VAL A 184 -2.40 15.84 3.12
N ILE A 185 -1.16 16.23 3.41
CA ILE A 185 -0.73 17.64 3.40
C ILE A 185 0.59 17.78 2.64
N THR A 186 0.77 18.90 1.94
CA THR A 186 2.04 19.22 1.27
C THR A 186 2.50 20.60 1.75
N PRO A 187 3.25 20.67 2.87
CA PRO A 187 3.66 21.93 3.46
C PRO A 187 4.72 22.71 2.65
N ILE A 188 5.47 22.03 1.77
CA ILE A 188 6.43 22.67 0.87
C ILE A 188 5.99 22.30 -0.54
N LEU A 189 5.50 23.30 -1.27
CA LEU A 189 5.04 23.16 -2.65
C LEU A 189 6.23 23.30 -3.62
N GLY A 190 6.08 22.74 -4.81
CA GLY A 190 7.07 22.74 -5.87
C GLY A 190 6.40 22.33 -7.19
N ASP A 191 7.15 21.76 -8.11
CA ASP A 191 6.60 21.17 -9.33
C ASP A 191 5.46 20.16 -9.02
N ILE A 192 4.39 20.21 -9.81
CA ILE A 192 3.19 19.41 -9.55
C ILE A 192 3.41 17.90 -9.71
N HIS A 193 4.28 17.48 -10.62
CA HIS A 193 4.66 16.08 -10.74
C HIS A 193 5.33 15.64 -9.44
N HIS A 194 6.30 16.43 -8.96
CA HIS A 194 7.02 16.13 -7.72
C HIS A 194 6.06 16.04 -6.53
N GLN A 195 5.12 16.98 -6.43
CA GLN A 195 4.12 16.99 -5.36
C GLN A 195 3.25 15.72 -5.36
N ILE A 196 2.67 15.35 -6.51
CA ILE A 196 1.78 14.18 -6.56
C ILE A 196 2.58 12.89 -6.33
N GLU A 197 3.77 12.76 -6.92
CA GLU A 197 4.61 11.58 -6.74
C GLU A 197 5.09 11.44 -5.28
N SER A 198 5.48 12.54 -4.66
CA SER A 198 5.80 12.63 -3.23
C SER A 198 4.63 12.15 -2.36
N ILE A 199 3.39 12.58 -2.64
CA ILE A 199 2.17 12.12 -1.95
C ILE A 199 2.02 10.60 -2.06
N PHE A 200 2.13 10.01 -3.26
CA PHE A 200 1.94 8.56 -3.43
C PHE A 200 3.07 7.72 -2.82
N LYS A 201 4.31 8.24 -2.83
CA LYS A 201 5.45 7.62 -2.12
C LYS A 201 5.26 7.66 -0.60
N ALA A 202 4.85 8.81 -0.06
CA ALA A 202 4.50 8.98 1.35
C ALA A 202 3.35 8.04 1.74
N PHE A 203 2.31 7.95 0.90
CA PHE A 203 1.16 7.07 1.10
C PHE A 203 1.58 5.59 1.16
N GLY A 204 2.41 5.13 0.23
CA GLY A 204 2.94 3.76 0.24
C GLY A 204 3.68 3.44 1.55
N LYS A 205 4.54 4.35 2.01
CA LYS A 205 5.27 4.21 3.27
C LYS A 205 4.36 4.24 4.50
N ALA A 206 3.38 5.14 4.54
CA ALA A 206 2.42 5.25 5.63
C ALA A 206 1.56 3.99 5.74
N MET A 207 1.05 3.47 4.61
CA MET A 207 0.31 2.22 4.57
C MET A 207 1.17 1.03 5.01
N LYS A 208 2.44 0.97 4.56
CA LYS A 208 3.36 -0.08 5.00
C LYS A 208 3.53 -0.06 6.52
N MET A 209 3.71 1.13 7.09
CA MET A 209 3.81 1.30 8.54
C MET A 209 2.52 0.82 9.24
N ALA A 210 1.36 1.29 8.80
CA ALA A 210 0.07 0.94 9.41
C ALA A 210 -0.25 -0.56 9.34
N CYS A 211 0.10 -1.21 8.23
CA CYS A 211 -0.10 -2.63 8.03
C CYS A 211 1.02 -3.50 8.62
N SER A 212 2.15 -2.93 9.04
CA SER A 212 3.23 -3.73 9.62
C SER A 212 2.79 -4.36 10.94
N LYS A 213 3.30 -5.56 11.21
CA LYS A 213 3.01 -6.29 12.44
C LYS A 213 3.85 -5.74 13.60
N ASP A 214 3.23 -5.47 14.75
CA ASP A 214 3.93 -5.19 16.00
C ASP A 214 4.23 -6.51 16.73
N LYS A 215 5.51 -6.85 16.84
CA LYS A 215 5.99 -8.06 17.52
C LYS A 215 5.55 -8.16 18.98
N ARG A 216 5.29 -7.01 19.63
CA ARG A 216 4.84 -6.95 21.03
C ARG A 216 3.33 -7.12 21.19
N ALA A 217 2.56 -7.03 20.10
CA ALA A 217 1.09 -6.98 20.14
C ALA A 217 0.43 -7.88 19.09
N LEU A 218 1.11 -8.93 18.60
CA LEU A 218 0.67 -9.76 17.46
C LEU A 218 -0.76 -10.32 17.58
N LYS A 219 -1.20 -10.62 18.81
CA LYS A 219 -2.53 -11.21 19.09
C LYS A 219 -3.58 -10.16 19.50
N GLU A 220 -3.18 -8.91 19.66
CA GLU A 220 -4.03 -7.84 20.16
C GLU A 220 -4.71 -7.10 19.00
N ILE A 221 -5.96 -6.69 19.24
CA ILE A 221 -6.60 -5.69 18.38
C ILE A 221 -6.09 -4.32 18.86
N PRO A 222 -5.49 -3.48 18.00
CA PRO A 222 -4.93 -2.19 18.39
C PRO A 222 -6.03 -1.14 18.64
N SER A 223 -6.96 -1.42 19.56
CA SER A 223 -8.12 -0.59 19.89
C SER A 223 -8.51 -0.82 21.34
N THR A 224 -8.64 0.25 22.11
CA THR A 224 -9.15 0.19 23.49
C THR A 224 -10.61 -0.27 23.56
N LYS A 225 -11.37 -0.15 22.46
CA LYS A 225 -12.74 -0.67 22.36
C LYS A 225 -12.78 -2.20 22.16
N GLY A 226 -11.63 -2.85 21.95
CA GLY A 226 -11.55 -4.27 21.61
C GLY A 226 -12.08 -4.61 20.20
N LEU A 227 -12.41 -3.60 19.39
CA LEU A 227 -12.98 -3.76 18.05
C LEU A 227 -12.47 -2.65 17.12
N ILE A 228 -12.30 -3.02 15.84
CA ILE A 228 -12.20 -2.13 14.70
C ILE A 228 -13.25 -2.60 13.70
N GLU A 229 -14.15 -1.72 13.29
CA GLU A 229 -15.25 -2.08 12.39
C GLU A 229 -14.73 -2.62 11.04
N ILE A 230 -15.47 -3.58 10.47
CA ILE A 230 -15.12 -4.33 9.25
C ILE A 230 -15.94 -3.86 8.07
#